data_AF-A0A4P8XW65-F1
#
_entry.id   AF-A0A4P8XW65-F1
#
_cell.length_a   1.000
_cell.length_b   1.000
_cell.length_c   1.000
_cell.angle_alpha   90.00
_cell.angle_beta   90.00
_cell.angle_gamma   90.00
#
_symmetry.space_group_name_H-M   'P 1'
#
loop_
_entity.id
_entity.type
_entity.pdbx_description
1 polymer ?
#
loop_
_entity_poly.entity_id
_entity_poly.type
_entity_poly.pdbx_seq_one_letter_code
_entity_poly.pdbx_strand_id
1 'polypeptide(L)'
;MKCKNCGANLQDNATFCGECGAPVENQQNVQQNNYTPNQQNVQYANQNNYNPNQQNVNADGVSEQEINDGKVMAVLAYLGFLLIIPAIAANKNKFVRFHLGQGLILFIASVIGGFLSFIPYVGTVLNSAVSIVAFVFMILGIVNACQGKMKGLPLIGDIQIFK
;
A
#
# COMPACT_ATOMS: atom_id res chain seq x y z
N MET A 1 -30.92 28.83 18.16
CA MET A 1 -31.71 27.98 17.20
C MET A 1 -31.59 26.49 17.58
N LYS A 2 -32.44 25.58 17.08
CA LYS A 2 -32.30 24.12 17.36
C LYS A 2 -31.62 23.38 16.20
N CYS A 3 -30.78 22.40 16.53
CA CYS A 3 -30.13 21.52 15.55
C CYS A 3 -31.18 20.71 14.79
N LYS A 4 -31.15 20.74 13.46
CA LYS A 4 -32.10 19.97 12.62
C LYS A 4 -31.89 18.45 12.70
N ASN A 5 -30.71 18.01 13.13
CA ASN A 5 -30.37 16.59 13.20
C ASN A 5 -30.72 15.97 14.56
N CYS A 6 -30.34 16.60 15.68
CA CYS A 6 -30.53 16.03 17.02
C CYS A 6 -31.47 16.83 17.94
N GLY A 7 -31.94 18.01 17.54
CA GLY A 7 -32.86 18.83 18.34
C GLY A 7 -32.23 19.61 19.50
N ALA A 8 -30.91 19.50 19.72
CA ALA A 8 -30.20 20.27 20.74
C ALA A 8 -30.24 21.78 20.48
N ASN A 9 -30.16 22.59 21.54
CA ASN A 9 -30.04 24.04 21.42
C ASN A 9 -28.63 24.41 20.92
N LEU A 10 -28.57 25.19 19.85
CA LEU A 10 -27.34 25.70 19.25
C LEU A 10 -27.03 27.10 19.78
N GLN A 11 -25.75 27.36 20.04
CA GLN A 11 -25.23 28.69 20.37
C GLN A 11 -25.33 29.61 19.14
N ASP A 12 -25.55 30.90 19.37
CA ASP A 12 -25.68 31.89 18.30
C ASP A 12 -24.35 32.02 17.57
N ASN A 13 -24.32 31.67 16.27
CA ASN A 13 -23.15 31.53 15.35
C ASN A 13 -22.45 30.15 15.26
N ALA A 14 -22.97 29.09 15.91
CA ALA A 14 -22.34 27.78 15.86
C ALA A 14 -22.26 27.22 14.42
N THR A 15 -21.07 26.84 13.96
CA THR A 15 -20.83 26.19 12.65
C THR A 15 -21.15 24.69 12.68
N PHE A 16 -21.10 24.06 13.86
CA PHE A 16 -21.39 22.65 14.09
C PHE A 16 -22.14 22.47 15.42
N CYS A 17 -22.96 21.43 15.52
CA CYS A 17 -23.67 21.09 16.76
C CYS A 17 -22.73 20.41 17.76
N GLY A 18 -22.58 20.97 18.96
CA GLY A 18 -21.73 20.38 20.01
C GLY A 18 -22.23 19.04 20.57
N GLU A 19 -23.52 18.74 20.42
CA GLU A 19 -24.13 17.50 20.96
C GLU A 19 -24.08 16.32 19.97
N CYS A 20 -24.12 16.59 18.65
CA CYS A 20 -24.17 15.51 17.65
C CYS A 20 -23.16 15.65 16.50
N GLY A 21 -22.39 16.74 16.44
CA GLY A 21 -21.38 17.00 15.42
C GLY A 21 -21.92 17.42 14.05
N ALA A 22 -23.24 17.51 13.86
CA ALA A 22 -23.82 17.88 12.57
C ALA A 22 -23.49 19.34 12.19
N PRO A 23 -23.15 19.63 10.92
CA PRO A 23 -22.92 21.00 10.46
C PRO A 23 -24.21 21.82 10.52
N VAL A 24 -24.07 23.09 10.90
CA VAL A 24 -25.18 24.04 11.02
C VAL A 24 -25.05 25.04 9.88
N GLU A 25 -25.96 24.95 8.90
CA GLU A 25 -26.04 25.90 7.78
C GLU A 25 -26.68 27.21 8.26
N ASN A 26 -25.85 28.19 8.65
CA ASN A 26 -26.31 29.53 8.96
C ASN A 26 -26.41 30.38 7.69
N GLN A 27 -27.64 30.66 7.24
CA GLN A 27 -27.90 31.73 6.29
C GLN A 27 -28.12 33.02 7.06
N GLN A 28 -27.11 33.91 7.12
CA GLN A 28 -27.21 35.37 6.90
C GLN A 28 -25.95 36.17 7.33
N ASN A 29 -25.35 36.82 6.32
CA ASN A 29 -24.63 38.12 6.24
C ASN A 29 -23.54 38.56 7.26
N VAL A 30 -22.30 38.55 6.75
CA VAL A 30 -21.19 39.54 6.82
C VAL A 30 -21.19 40.60 7.94
N GLN A 31 -20.18 40.54 8.83
CA GLN A 31 -19.29 41.67 9.08
C GLN A 31 -17.97 41.25 9.78
N GLN A 32 -16.90 41.73 9.18
CA GLN A 32 -15.49 41.58 9.48
C GLN A 32 -15.14 42.08 10.89
N ASN A 33 -14.50 41.26 11.72
CA ASN A 33 -13.70 41.75 12.84
C ASN A 33 -12.47 40.87 13.07
N ASN A 34 -11.34 41.56 13.08
CA ASN A 34 -10.01 41.09 13.41
C ASN A 34 -10.00 40.70 14.90
N TYR A 35 -9.88 39.42 15.22
CA TYR A 35 -9.62 38.96 16.58
C TYR A 35 -8.65 37.79 16.54
N THR A 36 -7.48 38.02 17.13
CA THR A 36 -6.48 37.03 17.49
C THR A 36 -6.79 36.55 18.92
N PRO A 37 -6.99 35.24 19.17
CA PRO A 37 -6.88 34.70 20.51
C PRO A 37 -5.74 33.68 20.63
N ASN A 38 -4.88 34.02 21.59
CA ASN A 38 -3.92 33.22 22.35
C ASN A 38 -4.22 31.71 22.44
N GLN A 39 -3.27 30.88 22.00
CA GLN A 39 -3.30 29.42 22.14
C GLN A 39 -2.88 29.01 23.56
N GLN A 40 -3.84 28.88 24.46
CA GLN A 40 -3.67 28.12 25.69
C GLN A 40 -4.74 27.02 25.78
N ASN A 41 -4.28 25.82 25.42
CA ASN A 41 -4.66 24.50 25.93
C ASN A 41 -6.12 24.03 25.80
N VAL A 42 -6.37 23.18 24.81
CA VAL A 42 -7.37 22.11 24.93
C VAL A 42 -6.80 20.81 24.31
N GLN A 43 -6.52 19.85 25.19
CA GLN A 43 -6.07 18.50 24.86
C GLN A 43 -7.24 17.64 24.34
N TYR A 44 -7.09 17.06 23.15
CA TYR A 44 -7.78 15.84 22.74
C TYR A 44 -6.73 14.74 22.53
N ALA A 45 -6.88 13.60 23.20
CA ALA A 45 -6.05 12.39 23.07
C ALA A 45 -6.96 11.25 22.56
N ASN A 46 -6.60 10.25 21.74
CA ASN A 46 -5.32 9.67 21.29
C ASN A 46 -5.69 8.69 20.13
N GLN A 47 -5.15 8.71 18.90
CA GLN A 47 -3.80 8.29 18.53
C GLN A 47 -3.30 9.07 17.31
N ASN A 48 -2.60 10.17 17.56
CA ASN A 48 -1.48 10.56 16.72
C ASN A 48 -0.23 10.07 17.43
N ASN A 49 0.24 8.88 17.07
CA ASN A 49 1.63 8.52 17.34
C ASN A 49 2.48 9.24 16.28
N TYR A 50 2.67 10.56 16.45
CA TYR A 50 3.63 11.29 15.63
C TYR A 50 5.03 10.88 16.11
N ASN A 51 5.57 9.86 15.45
CA ASN A 51 6.99 9.56 15.48
C ASN A 51 7.68 10.52 14.48
N PRO A 52 8.62 11.37 14.90
CA PRO A 52 9.32 12.30 14.01
C PRO A 52 10.15 11.59 12.91
N ASN A 53 10.29 10.27 12.97
CA ASN A 53 10.90 9.44 11.92
C ASN A 53 9.91 8.89 10.87
N GLN A 54 8.62 9.24 10.91
CA GLN A 54 7.62 8.79 9.92
C GLN A 54 7.41 9.79 8.77
N GLN A 55 8.44 10.53 8.40
CA GLN A 55 8.36 11.49 7.30
C GLN A 55 8.37 10.75 5.95
N ASN A 56 7.28 10.89 5.17
CA ASN A 56 7.07 10.34 3.81
C ASN A 56 6.95 8.81 3.70
N VAL A 57 5.80 8.26 4.10
CA VAL A 57 5.34 6.94 3.59
C VAL A 57 4.52 7.14 2.31
N ASN A 58 4.70 6.26 1.34
CA ASN A 58 3.94 6.28 0.08
C ASN A 58 2.49 5.78 0.29
N ALA A 59 1.69 5.74 -0.78
CA ALA A 59 0.31 5.26 -0.75
C ALA A 59 0.16 3.80 -0.27
N ASP A 60 1.23 3.01 -0.38
CA ASP A 60 1.30 1.62 0.08
C ASP A 60 1.71 1.51 1.56
N GLY A 61 1.91 2.65 2.25
CA GLY A 61 2.31 2.70 3.65
C GLY A 61 3.75 2.27 3.91
N VAL A 62 4.64 2.44 2.93
CA VAL A 62 6.07 2.09 3.01
C VAL A 62 6.91 3.36 2.90
N SER A 63 7.93 3.52 3.75
CA SER A 63 8.84 4.66 3.69
C SER A 63 9.91 4.49 2.60
N GLU A 64 10.48 5.60 2.13
CA GLU A 64 11.60 5.57 1.18
C GLU A 64 12.82 4.83 1.74
N GLN A 65 13.06 4.93 3.05
CA GLN A 65 14.13 4.18 3.71
C GLN A 65 13.85 2.66 3.65
N GLU A 66 12.63 2.23 3.95
CA GLU A 66 12.26 0.82 3.90
C GLU A 66 12.37 0.24 2.48
N ILE A 67 12.02 1.04 1.45
CA ILE A 67 12.24 0.67 0.04
C ILE A 67 13.72 0.49 -0.25
N ASN A 68 14.56 1.46 0.15
CA ASN A 68 16.00 1.42 -0.14
C ASN A 68 16.70 0.27 0.59
N ASP A 69 16.37 0.03 1.85
CA ASP A 69 16.88 -1.09 2.64
C ASP A 69 16.45 -2.45 2.05
N GLY A 70 15.25 -2.51 1.47
CA GLY A 70 14.66 -3.72 0.89
C GLY A 70 14.98 -3.97 -0.59
N LYS A 71 15.56 -3.01 -1.31
CA LYS A 71 15.62 -3.01 -2.78
C LYS A 71 16.29 -4.24 -3.37
N VAL A 72 17.47 -4.60 -2.86
CA VAL A 72 18.20 -5.79 -3.32
C VAL A 72 17.40 -7.06 -3.06
N MET A 73 16.82 -7.19 -1.87
CA MET A 73 16.02 -8.36 -1.50
C MET A 73 14.76 -8.49 -2.39
N ALA A 74 14.10 -7.38 -2.71
CA ALA A 74 12.96 -7.36 -3.62
C ALA A 74 13.33 -7.79 -5.05
N VAL A 75 14.54 -7.47 -5.54
CA VAL A 75 15.02 -7.97 -6.83
C VAL A 75 15.31 -9.47 -6.78
N LEU A 76 15.99 -9.93 -5.73
CA LEU A 76 16.32 -11.35 -5.54
C LEU A 76 15.06 -12.25 -5.49
N ALA A 77 13.93 -11.71 -5.04
CA ALA A 77 12.66 -12.43 -4.98
C ALA A 77 12.19 -12.97 -6.34
N TYR A 78 12.64 -12.38 -7.45
CA TYR A 78 12.26 -12.79 -8.80
C TYR A 78 13.25 -13.78 -9.43
N LEU A 79 14.40 -14.04 -8.81
CA LEU A 79 15.48 -14.85 -9.38
C LEU A 79 15.38 -16.32 -8.97
N GLY A 80 14.20 -16.92 -9.16
CA GLY A 80 13.95 -18.34 -8.90
C GLY A 80 14.36 -18.76 -7.48
N PHE A 81 15.27 -19.74 -7.37
CA PHE A 81 15.72 -20.27 -6.07
C PHE A 81 16.34 -19.24 -5.13
N LEU A 82 16.82 -18.08 -5.63
CA LEU A 82 17.31 -17.01 -4.77
C LEU A 82 16.23 -16.42 -3.88
N LEU A 83 14.93 -16.70 -4.13
CA LEU A 83 13.79 -16.27 -3.30
C LEU A 83 13.87 -16.71 -1.83
N ILE A 84 14.71 -17.70 -1.51
CA ILE A 84 14.93 -18.15 -0.13
C ILE A 84 15.58 -17.04 0.72
N ILE A 85 16.49 -16.26 0.13
CA ILE A 85 17.18 -15.17 0.82
C ILE A 85 16.20 -14.05 1.24
N PRO A 86 15.39 -13.45 0.34
CA PRO A 86 14.40 -12.46 0.72
C PRO A 86 13.27 -13.01 1.59
N ALA A 87 13.00 -14.32 1.58
CA ALA A 87 12.05 -14.93 2.52
C ALA A 87 12.45 -14.71 3.99
N ILE A 88 13.75 -14.69 4.28
CA ILE A 88 14.25 -14.41 5.64
C ILE A 88 14.07 -12.92 5.99
N ALA A 89 14.21 -12.02 5.00
CA ALA A 89 14.10 -10.58 5.19
C ALA A 89 12.65 -10.06 5.22
N ALA A 90 11.70 -10.80 4.63
CA ALA A 90 10.33 -10.35 4.41
C ALA A 90 9.53 -10.03 5.69
N ASN A 91 9.84 -10.67 6.82
CA ASN A 91 9.14 -10.40 8.08
C ASN A 91 9.43 -8.99 8.65
N LYS A 92 10.49 -8.33 8.17
CA LYS A 92 10.94 -7.02 8.67
C LYS A 92 10.71 -5.88 7.68
N ASN A 93 10.27 -6.19 6.46
CA ASN A 93 10.19 -5.23 5.38
C ASN A 93 8.99 -5.55 4.47
N LYS A 94 7.97 -4.68 4.49
CA LYS A 94 6.72 -4.82 3.75
C LYS A 94 6.95 -4.80 2.24
N PHE A 95 7.89 -3.98 1.77
CA PHE A 95 8.27 -3.90 0.36
C PHE A 95 8.86 -5.23 -0.15
N VAL A 96 9.79 -5.82 0.61
CA VAL A 96 10.36 -7.14 0.30
C VAL A 96 9.29 -8.22 0.33
N ARG A 97 8.40 -8.19 1.34
CA ARG A 97 7.32 -9.17 1.48
C ARG A 97 6.36 -9.17 0.29
N PHE A 98 6.06 -7.99 -0.26
CA PHE A 98 5.25 -7.86 -1.47
C PHE A 98 5.92 -8.50 -2.69
N HIS A 99 7.17 -8.11 -3.00
CA HIS A 99 7.89 -8.65 -4.15
C HIS A 99 8.20 -10.13 -4.00
N LEU A 100 8.41 -10.62 -2.77
CA LEU A 100 8.53 -12.05 -2.46
C LEU A 100 7.27 -12.83 -2.83
N GLY A 101 6.08 -12.33 -2.48
CA GLY A 101 4.82 -13.00 -2.83
C GLY A 101 4.66 -13.15 -4.34
N GLN A 102 4.90 -12.07 -5.09
CA GLN A 102 4.82 -12.08 -6.55
C GLN A 102 5.87 -13.00 -7.19
N GLY A 103 7.12 -12.91 -6.73
CA GLY A 103 8.22 -13.77 -7.19
C GLY A 103 7.99 -15.26 -6.90
N LEU A 104 7.42 -15.59 -5.74
CA LEU A 104 7.06 -16.95 -5.37
C LEU A 104 5.96 -17.54 -6.27
N ILE A 105 4.93 -16.76 -6.58
CA ILE A 105 3.87 -17.18 -7.53
C ILE A 105 4.48 -17.48 -8.90
N LEU A 106 5.34 -16.58 -9.38
CA LEU A 106 6.06 -16.73 -10.65
C LEU A 106 6.94 -17.99 -10.68
N PHE A 107 7.65 -18.26 -9.58
CA PHE A 107 8.48 -19.44 -9.43
C PHE A 107 7.65 -20.72 -9.44
N ILE A 108 6.56 -20.78 -8.67
CA ILE A 108 5.65 -21.93 -8.66
C ILE A 108 5.05 -22.16 -10.05
N ALA A 109 4.57 -21.10 -10.72
CA ALA A 109 4.05 -21.21 -12.08
C ALA A 109 5.09 -21.76 -13.07
N SER A 110 6.35 -21.34 -12.93
CA SER A 110 7.46 -21.83 -13.76
C SER A 110 7.78 -23.30 -13.49
N VAL A 111 7.76 -23.73 -12.22
CA VAL A 111 7.96 -25.14 -11.84
C VAL A 111 6.83 -26.02 -12.38
N ILE A 112 5.57 -25.58 -12.25
CA ILE A 112 4.40 -26.28 -12.81
C ILE A 112 4.52 -26.36 -14.35
N GLY A 113 4.90 -25.25 -15.00
CA GLY A 113 5.13 -25.19 -16.44
C GLY A 113 6.19 -26.19 -16.91
N GLY A 114 7.25 -26.39 -16.12
CA GLY A 114 8.32 -27.35 -16.41
C GLY A 114 7.82 -28.77 -16.64
N PHE A 115 6.77 -29.21 -15.93
CA PHE A 115 6.18 -30.54 -16.12
C PHE A 115 5.53 -30.74 -17.49
N LEU A 116 5.18 -29.68 -18.23
CA LEU A 116 4.71 -29.85 -19.62
C LEU A 116 5.78 -30.49 -20.50
N SER A 117 7.07 -30.33 -20.17
CA SER A 117 8.17 -30.88 -20.97
C SER A 117 8.23 -32.41 -20.99
N PHE A 118 7.46 -33.11 -20.14
CA PHE A 118 7.35 -34.58 -20.17
C PHE A 118 6.52 -35.09 -21.36
N ILE A 119 5.75 -34.23 -22.03
CA ILE A 119 5.03 -34.57 -23.25
C ILE A 119 5.89 -34.16 -24.45
N PRO A 120 6.41 -35.11 -25.26
CA PRO A 120 7.30 -34.78 -26.37
C PRO A 120 6.59 -33.92 -27.43
N TYR A 121 7.36 -33.02 -28.06
CA TYR A 121 6.95 -32.06 -29.09
C TYR A 121 5.93 -31.00 -28.64
N VAL A 122 4.72 -31.40 -28.26
CA VAL A 122 3.64 -30.46 -27.89
C VAL A 122 3.95 -29.80 -26.55
N GLY A 123 4.36 -30.60 -25.56
CA GLY A 123 4.65 -30.11 -24.23
C GLY A 123 5.85 -29.17 -24.18
N THR A 124 6.89 -29.46 -24.97
CA THR A 124 8.06 -28.57 -25.10
C THR A 124 7.69 -27.23 -25.73
N VAL A 125 6.91 -27.19 -26.80
CA VAL A 125 6.46 -25.93 -27.43
C VAL A 125 5.59 -25.10 -26.47
N LEU A 126 4.65 -25.73 -25.77
CA LEU A 126 3.82 -25.05 -24.77
C LEU A 126 4.66 -24.53 -23.60
N ASN A 127 5.61 -25.33 -23.09
CA ASN A 127 6.53 -24.90 -22.04
C ASN A 127 7.37 -23.70 -22.49
N SER A 128 7.86 -23.67 -23.74
CA SER A 128 8.58 -22.52 -24.28
C SER A 128 7.71 -21.25 -24.24
N ALA A 129 6.45 -21.32 -24.67
CA ALA A 129 5.54 -20.18 -24.60
C ALA A 129 5.31 -19.70 -23.16
N VAL A 130 5.04 -20.63 -22.23
CA VAL A 130 4.87 -20.31 -20.79
C VAL A 130 6.13 -19.69 -20.21
N SER A 131 7.31 -20.22 -20.54
CA SER A 131 8.60 -19.73 -20.04
C SER A 131 8.90 -18.30 -20.50
N ILE A 132 8.51 -17.94 -21.74
CA ILE A 132 8.65 -16.58 -22.26
C ILE A 132 7.75 -15.62 -21.48
N VAL A 133 6.48 -15.98 -21.24
CA VAL A 133 5.56 -15.15 -20.47
C VAL A 133 6.06 -14.97 -19.04
N ALA A 134 6.51 -16.05 -18.40
CA ALA A 134 7.11 -16.00 -17.06
C ALA A 134 8.36 -15.11 -17.02
N PHE A 135 9.23 -15.21 -18.03
CA PHE A 135 10.40 -14.36 -18.16
C PHE A 135 10.04 -12.87 -18.28
N VAL A 136 9.03 -12.53 -19.10
CA VAL A 136 8.54 -11.15 -19.21
C VAL A 136 8.03 -10.64 -17.87
N PHE A 137 7.23 -11.43 -17.15
CA PHE A 137 6.73 -11.05 -15.83
C PHE A 137 7.85 -10.92 -14.79
N MET A 138 8.87 -11.78 -14.84
CA MET A 138 10.06 -11.66 -14.01
C MET A 138 10.74 -10.29 -14.24
N ILE A 139 10.95 -9.89 -15.50
CA ILE A 139 11.54 -8.58 -15.83
C ILE A 139 10.65 -7.43 -15.33
N LEU A 140 9.33 -7.49 -15.54
CA LEU A 140 8.42 -6.46 -15.03
C LEU A 140 8.48 -6.35 -13.49
N GLY A 141 8.57 -7.47 -12.80
CA GLY A 141 8.69 -7.53 -11.34
C GLY A 141 10.00 -6.90 -10.84
N ILE A 142 11.11 -7.22 -11.50
CA ILE A 142 12.43 -6.63 -11.22
C ILE A 142 12.41 -5.13 -11.48
N VAL A 143 11.84 -4.68 -12.60
CA VAL A 143 11.72 -3.24 -12.92
C VAL A 143 10.91 -2.51 -11.86
N ASN A 144 9.77 -3.07 -11.43
CA ASN A 144 8.98 -2.50 -10.34
C ASN A 144 9.78 -2.43 -9.04
N ALA A 145 10.55 -3.48 -8.70
CA ALA A 145 11.40 -3.50 -7.51
C ALA A 145 12.50 -2.44 -7.56
N CYS A 146 13.20 -2.31 -8.69
CA CYS A 146 14.21 -1.28 -8.90
C CYS A 146 13.63 0.14 -8.80
N GLN A 147 12.38 0.32 -9.23
CA GLN A 147 11.65 1.58 -9.15
C GLN A 147 10.98 1.83 -7.79
N GLY A 148 11.09 0.91 -6.82
CA GLY A 148 10.47 1.05 -5.51
C GLY A 148 8.93 0.96 -5.52
N LYS A 149 8.35 0.31 -6.54
CA LYS A 149 6.89 0.25 -6.75
C LYS A 149 6.32 -1.10 -6.35
N MET A 150 5.32 -1.10 -5.47
CA MET A 150 4.54 -2.29 -5.12
C MET A 150 3.39 -2.53 -6.12
N LYS A 151 3.73 -2.62 -7.41
CA LYS A 151 2.76 -2.87 -8.48
C LYS A 151 2.69 -4.36 -8.81
N GLY A 152 1.49 -4.92 -8.73
CA GLY A 152 1.21 -6.31 -9.08
C GLY A 152 1.50 -6.61 -10.55
N LEU A 153 1.92 -7.84 -10.83
CA LEU A 153 2.17 -8.28 -12.20
C LEU A 153 0.84 -8.49 -12.96
N PRO A 154 0.81 -8.37 -14.29
CA PRO A 154 -0.39 -8.71 -15.05
C PRO A 154 -0.83 -10.15 -14.79
N LEU A 155 -2.15 -10.40 -14.79
CA LEU A 155 -2.80 -11.71 -14.56
C LEU A 155 -2.65 -12.33 -13.15
N ILE A 156 -1.55 -12.08 -12.44
CA ILE A 156 -1.27 -12.68 -11.13
C ILE A 156 -1.13 -11.65 -9.99
N GLY A 157 -1.21 -10.36 -10.31
CA GLY A 157 -0.98 -9.26 -9.36
C GLY A 157 -1.99 -9.18 -8.22
N ASP A 158 -3.19 -9.69 -8.43
CA ASP A 158 -4.26 -9.72 -7.42
C ASP A 158 -4.05 -10.84 -6.40
N ILE A 159 -3.19 -11.82 -6.70
CA ILE A 159 -2.87 -12.92 -5.79
C ILE A 159 -1.80 -12.43 -4.81
N GLN A 160 -2.24 -12.05 -3.61
CA GLN A 160 -1.35 -11.69 -2.51
C GLN A 160 -1.25 -12.86 -1.52
N ILE A 161 -0.12 -13.56 -1.52
CA ILE A 161 0.17 -14.63 -0.54
C ILE A 161 0.28 -14.04 0.87
N PHE A 162 0.78 -12.82 0.96
CA PHE A 162 1.10 -12.14 2.21
C PHE A 162 0.24 -10.89 2.34
N LYS A 163 -0.70 -10.89 3.30
CA LYS A 163 -1.45 -9.69 3.74
C LYS A 163 -0.68 -8.88 4.77
#